data_AF-A0A454CA24-F1
#
_entry.id   AF-A0A454CA24-F1
#
_cell.length_a   1.000
_cell.length_b   1.000
_cell.length_c   1.000
_cell.angle_alpha   90.00
_cell.angle_beta   90.00
_cell.angle_gamma   90.00
#
_symmetry.space_group_name_H-M   'P 1'
#
loop_
_entity.id
_entity.type
_entity.pdbx_description
1 polymer ?
#
loop_
_entity_poly.entity_id
_entity_poly.type
_entity_poly.pdbx_seq_one_letter_code
_entity_poly.pdbx_strand_id
1 'polypeptide(L)'
;MKKYTKILLTLGAISTSIVAVPLVAAGCNDPKNKKNPNNNDQSQDSQIEFQEGLGLKIAKIAKDQENVKVDEFVKEAKGAKTLDQIKALFTKYKIAYDLSEIPDEAKYEVAAGTHGHADEGLVHLDIIQTVNEKQNNNRFEIKGFKMETVEDTVQLGGYKLSTKILDNKKDFSLQEIKKQIIDAQEKGFNSLLEKLKEFVNIEVDENNKTKQFEFNKEKIELISQSGQIVFKGISIIDISKKVNEVGYKTESKTDFIIQGLNKVE
;
A
#
# COMPACT_ATOMS: atom_id res chain seq x y z
N MET A 1 -76.51 -31.53 -15.29
CA MET A 1 -75.14 -31.77 -14.76
C MET A 1 -74.19 -31.66 -15.95
N LYS A 2 -73.17 -30.81 -16.08
CA LYS A 2 -72.38 -29.97 -15.15
C LYS A 2 -71.85 -28.74 -15.92
N LYS A 3 -72.00 -27.58 -15.29
CA LYS A 3 -71.17 -26.35 -15.24
C LYS A 3 -70.17 -26.05 -16.39
N TYR A 4 -70.40 -24.93 -17.07
CA TYR A 4 -69.35 -24.18 -17.78
C TYR A 4 -68.56 -23.34 -16.77
N THR A 5 -67.26 -23.64 -16.64
CA THR A 5 -66.32 -22.83 -15.86
C THR A 5 -65.57 -21.89 -16.81
N LYS A 6 -65.66 -20.59 -16.52
CA LYS A 6 -64.89 -19.49 -17.13
C LYS A 6 -63.39 -19.69 -16.89
N ILE A 7 -62.53 -19.18 -17.79
CA ILE A 7 -61.33 -18.41 -17.42
C ILE A 7 -61.07 -17.39 -18.54
N LEU A 8 -61.02 -16.13 -18.12
CA LEU A 8 -60.54 -14.98 -18.89
C LEU A 8 -59.01 -15.12 -19.07
N LEU A 9 -58.51 -14.82 -20.27
CA LEU A 9 -57.11 -14.43 -20.49
C LEU A 9 -57.09 -12.94 -20.82
N THR A 10 -56.91 -12.12 -19.79
CA THR A 10 -56.61 -10.69 -19.93
C THR A 10 -55.10 -10.46 -19.94
N LEU A 11 -54.70 -9.50 -20.76
CA LEU A 11 -53.35 -9.06 -21.03
C LEU A 11 -52.55 -8.69 -19.78
N GLY A 12 -51.24 -8.95 -19.85
CA GLY A 12 -50.22 -8.34 -19.01
C GLY A 12 -48.92 -8.24 -19.79
N ALA A 13 -48.74 -7.15 -20.54
CA ALA A 13 -47.46 -6.77 -21.11
C ALA A 13 -46.52 -6.35 -19.98
N ILE A 14 -45.34 -6.96 -19.92
CA ILE A 14 -44.19 -6.39 -19.22
C ILE A 14 -43.00 -6.47 -20.18
N SER A 15 -42.89 -5.43 -20.98
CA SER A 15 -41.64 -4.97 -21.56
C SER A 15 -40.76 -4.43 -20.45
N THR A 16 -39.54 -4.95 -20.27
CA THR A 16 -38.33 -4.20 -19.88
C THR A 16 -37.13 -5.15 -19.98
N SER A 17 -36.31 -5.04 -21.01
CA SER A 17 -35.09 -4.21 -21.03
C SER A 17 -33.86 -5.09 -20.81
N ILE A 18 -33.30 -5.57 -21.92
CA ILE A 18 -31.94 -6.08 -22.01
C ILE A 18 -31.03 -4.91 -21.64
N VAL A 19 -30.46 -4.92 -20.43
CA VAL A 19 -29.44 -3.95 -20.05
C VAL A 19 -28.17 -4.36 -20.77
N ALA A 20 -28.00 -3.87 -21.99
CA ALA A 20 -26.70 -3.81 -22.63
C ALA A 20 -25.84 -2.85 -21.80
N VAL A 21 -24.86 -3.40 -21.09
CA VAL A 21 -23.83 -2.58 -20.42
C VAL A 21 -23.09 -1.83 -21.54
N PRO A 22 -23.03 -0.49 -21.51
CA PRO A 22 -22.26 0.24 -22.51
C PRO A 22 -20.78 -0.06 -22.28
N LEU A 23 -20.13 -0.69 -23.27
CA LEU A 23 -18.69 -0.55 -23.45
C LEU A 23 -18.43 0.95 -23.65
N VAL A 24 -17.79 1.58 -22.68
CA VAL A 24 -17.31 2.96 -22.84
C VAL A 24 -16.05 2.89 -23.71
N ALA A 25 -16.24 2.80 -25.02
CA ALA A 25 -15.26 3.24 -26.00
C ALA A 25 -15.63 4.68 -26.38
N ALA A 26 -15.16 5.65 -25.61
CA ALA A 26 -15.30 7.05 -25.96
C ALA A 26 -14.24 7.40 -27.02
N GLY A 27 -14.60 7.21 -28.29
CA GLY A 27 -13.81 7.62 -29.45
C GLY A 27 -14.73 8.00 -30.60
N CYS A 28 -15.57 9.02 -30.41
CA CYS A 28 -16.32 9.60 -31.52
C CYS A 28 -15.38 10.47 -32.36
N ASN A 29 -14.94 9.93 -33.49
CA ASN A 29 -14.48 10.71 -34.63
C ASN A 29 -15.67 11.49 -35.21
N ASP A 30 -15.66 12.81 -35.08
CA ASP A 30 -16.45 13.68 -35.95
C ASP A 30 -15.52 14.28 -37.03
N PRO A 31 -15.79 14.06 -38.33
CA PRO A 31 -14.95 14.53 -39.40
C PRO A 31 -15.34 15.96 -39.74
N LYS A 32 -14.55 16.94 -39.26
CA LYS A 32 -14.14 18.19 -39.92
C LYS A 32 -13.88 19.30 -38.90
N ASN A 33 -12.60 19.48 -38.55
CA ASN A 33 -12.03 20.84 -38.57
C ASN A 33 -10.51 20.77 -38.74
N LYS A 34 -10.02 21.45 -39.78
CA LYS A 34 -8.60 21.55 -40.10
C LYS A 34 -7.92 22.60 -39.22
N LYS A 35 -6.76 22.20 -38.68
CA LYS A 35 -5.59 22.98 -38.22
C LYS A 35 -5.72 23.86 -36.96
N ASN A 36 -4.97 23.46 -35.92
CA ASN A 36 -3.82 24.26 -35.46
C ASN A 36 -2.76 23.34 -34.79
N PRO A 37 -1.51 23.25 -35.29
CA PRO A 37 -0.48 22.41 -34.70
C PRO A 37 0.32 23.23 -33.69
N ASN A 38 -0.07 23.21 -32.43
CA ASN A 38 0.79 23.47 -31.26
C ASN A 38 -0.07 23.43 -30.01
N ASN A 39 -0.19 22.24 -29.43
CA ASN A 39 -0.26 22.05 -27.99
C ASN A 39 0.09 20.58 -27.75
N ASN A 40 1.19 20.35 -27.02
CA ASN A 40 1.62 19.05 -26.54
C ASN A 40 0.65 18.56 -25.46
N ASP A 41 -0.57 18.23 -25.87
CA ASP A 41 -1.48 17.44 -25.07
C ASP A 41 -1.34 15.99 -25.57
N GLN A 42 -0.26 15.34 -25.12
CA GLN A 42 -0.16 13.89 -25.24
C GLN A 42 -1.24 13.29 -24.32
N SER A 43 -2.45 13.14 -24.86
CA SER A 43 -3.32 12.04 -24.48
C SER A 43 -2.58 10.75 -24.84
N GLN A 44 -1.72 10.31 -23.93
CA GLN A 44 -1.26 8.94 -23.93
C GLN A 44 -2.48 8.08 -23.64
N ASP A 45 -3.13 7.62 -24.70
CA ASP A 45 -3.87 6.36 -24.66
C ASP A 45 -2.81 5.26 -24.48
N SER A 46 -2.32 5.14 -23.24
CA SER A 46 -1.36 4.13 -22.86
C SER A 46 -2.06 2.79 -22.99
N GLN A 47 -1.58 1.98 -23.93
CA GLN A 47 -1.99 0.58 -24.07
C GLN A 47 -1.91 -0.07 -22.69
N ILE A 48 -3.04 -0.57 -22.18
CA ILE A 48 -3.12 -1.16 -20.85
C ILE A 48 -2.24 -2.41 -20.84
N GLU A 49 -1.20 -2.41 -20.01
CA GLU A 49 -0.33 -3.56 -19.84
C GLU A 49 -0.97 -4.52 -18.82
N PHE A 50 -1.23 -5.75 -19.26
CA PHE A 50 -1.80 -6.80 -18.43
C PHE A 50 -0.74 -7.80 -17.96
N GLN A 51 -1.01 -8.41 -16.83
CA GLN A 51 -0.37 -9.61 -16.33
C GLN A 51 -1.42 -10.72 -16.29
N GLU A 52 -1.02 -11.93 -16.67
CA GLU A 52 -1.92 -13.07 -16.85
C GLU A 52 -1.59 -14.16 -15.82
N GLY A 53 -2.63 -14.80 -15.27
CA GLY A 53 -2.47 -15.93 -14.36
C GLY A 53 -3.82 -16.46 -13.91
N LEU A 54 -3.94 -17.77 -13.69
CA LEU A 54 -5.19 -18.40 -13.22
C LEU A 54 -6.42 -18.11 -14.11
N GLY A 55 -6.24 -17.85 -15.40
CA GLY A 55 -7.31 -17.43 -16.32
C GLY A 55 -7.79 -15.98 -16.13
N LEU A 56 -7.07 -15.19 -15.33
CA LEU A 56 -7.31 -13.76 -15.11
C LEU A 56 -6.26 -12.94 -15.86
N LYS A 57 -6.68 -11.84 -16.48
CA LYS A 57 -5.78 -10.76 -16.90
C LYS A 57 -6.07 -9.55 -16.05
N ILE A 58 -5.05 -9.02 -15.39
CA ILE A 58 -5.17 -7.88 -14.48
C ILE A 58 -4.20 -6.80 -14.95
N ALA A 59 -4.64 -5.56 -15.05
CA ALA A 59 -3.76 -4.46 -15.41
C ALA A 59 -2.67 -4.25 -14.34
N LYS A 60 -1.44 -4.01 -14.78
CA LYS A 60 -0.32 -3.72 -13.88
C LYS A 60 -0.42 -2.35 -13.21
N ILE A 61 -1.29 -1.46 -13.70
CA ILE A 61 -1.46 -0.10 -13.19
C ILE A 61 -2.94 0.16 -12.89
N ALA A 62 -3.24 0.51 -11.64
CA ALA A 62 -4.51 1.08 -11.21
C ALA A 62 -4.58 2.55 -11.64
N LYS A 63 -5.64 2.94 -12.36
CA LYS A 63 -5.75 4.31 -12.90
C LYS A 63 -6.33 5.29 -11.85
N ASP A 64 -5.80 6.50 -11.79
CA ASP A 64 -6.25 7.59 -10.92
C ASP A 64 -6.30 7.22 -9.42
N GLN A 65 -5.37 6.37 -8.95
CA GLN A 65 -5.30 5.91 -7.56
C GLN A 65 -4.13 6.53 -6.78
N GLU A 66 -3.50 7.60 -7.28
CA GLU A 66 -2.30 8.22 -6.69
C GLU A 66 -2.56 8.86 -5.32
N ASN A 67 -3.83 8.99 -4.92
CA ASN A 67 -4.24 9.48 -3.61
C ASN A 67 -4.68 8.37 -2.64
N VAL A 68 -4.83 7.13 -3.12
CA VAL A 68 -5.25 5.98 -2.32
C VAL A 68 -4.04 5.34 -1.67
N LYS A 69 -4.07 5.19 -0.34
CA LYS A 69 -2.99 4.51 0.39
C LYS A 69 -2.96 3.03 0.03
N VAL A 70 -1.76 2.49 -0.17
CA VAL A 70 -1.54 1.06 -0.42
C VAL A 70 -2.23 0.18 0.65
N ASP A 71 -2.10 0.54 1.94
CA ASP A 71 -2.71 -0.22 3.04
C ASP A 71 -4.25 -0.21 3.03
N GLU A 72 -4.86 0.85 2.51
CA GLU A 72 -6.32 0.95 2.34
C GLU A 72 -6.79 -0.10 1.34
N PHE A 73 -6.14 -0.17 0.17
CA PHE A 73 -6.42 -1.20 -0.83
C PHE A 73 -6.19 -2.60 -0.27
N VAL A 74 -5.04 -2.86 0.35
CA VAL A 74 -4.68 -4.19 0.88
C VAL A 74 -5.71 -4.68 1.90
N LYS A 75 -6.16 -3.79 2.81
CA LYS A 75 -7.17 -4.12 3.82
C LYS A 75 -8.48 -4.56 3.18
N GLU A 76 -8.95 -3.86 2.16
CA GLU A 76 -10.17 -4.22 1.45
C GLU A 76 -10.00 -5.46 0.58
N ALA A 77 -8.88 -5.58 -0.11
CA ALA A 77 -8.56 -6.71 -0.97
C ALA A 77 -8.63 -8.04 -0.20
N LYS A 78 -8.06 -8.10 1.01
CA LYS A 78 -8.12 -9.30 1.87
C LYS A 78 -9.54 -9.73 2.25
N GLY A 79 -10.51 -8.82 2.17
CA GLY A 79 -11.92 -9.10 2.39
C GLY A 79 -12.63 -9.76 1.21
N ALA A 80 -12.04 -9.77 0.02
CA ALA A 80 -12.64 -10.38 -1.17
C ALA A 80 -12.42 -11.89 -1.19
N LYS A 81 -13.50 -12.65 -0.99
CA LYS A 81 -13.56 -14.12 -0.89
C LYS A 81 -14.31 -14.79 -2.04
N THR A 82 -14.75 -14.00 -3.02
CA THR A 82 -15.42 -14.49 -4.23
C THR A 82 -14.93 -13.72 -5.46
N LEU A 83 -15.10 -14.31 -6.65
CA LEU A 83 -14.77 -13.64 -7.91
C LEU A 83 -15.54 -12.32 -8.09
N ASP A 84 -16.82 -12.27 -7.70
CA ASP A 84 -17.62 -11.03 -7.80
C ASP A 84 -17.13 -9.94 -6.86
N GLN A 85 -16.66 -10.30 -5.65
CA GLN A 85 -16.03 -9.35 -4.74
C GLN A 85 -14.70 -8.83 -5.31
N ILE A 86 -13.92 -9.69 -5.97
CA ILE A 86 -12.68 -9.29 -6.65
C ILE A 86 -12.99 -8.34 -7.82
N LYS A 87 -14.03 -8.61 -8.62
CA LYS A 87 -14.48 -7.70 -9.69
C LYS A 87 -14.89 -6.33 -9.14
N ALA A 88 -15.66 -6.33 -8.05
CA ALA A 88 -16.10 -5.11 -7.39
C ALA A 88 -14.89 -4.31 -6.87
N LEU A 89 -13.90 -4.98 -6.30
CA LEU A 89 -12.63 -4.38 -5.88
C LEU A 89 -11.92 -3.73 -7.07
N PHE A 90 -11.70 -4.45 -8.16
CA PHE A 90 -11.02 -3.92 -9.34
C PHE A 90 -11.76 -2.74 -9.96
N THR A 91 -13.08 -2.81 -10.02
CA THR A 91 -13.93 -1.71 -10.50
C THR A 91 -13.78 -0.48 -9.61
N LYS A 92 -13.83 -0.65 -8.27
CA LYS A 92 -13.69 0.44 -7.30
C LYS A 92 -12.36 1.17 -7.46
N TYR A 93 -11.27 0.42 -7.60
CA TYR A 93 -9.91 0.96 -7.70
C TYR A 93 -9.43 1.18 -9.14
N LYS A 94 -10.36 1.17 -10.12
CA LYS A 94 -10.05 1.41 -11.54
C LYS A 94 -8.90 0.55 -12.07
N ILE A 95 -8.84 -0.70 -11.63
CA ILE A 95 -7.92 -1.72 -12.14
C ILE A 95 -8.65 -2.40 -13.30
N ALA A 96 -8.14 -2.27 -14.52
CA ALA A 96 -8.72 -2.97 -15.66
C ALA A 96 -8.45 -4.48 -15.55
N TYR A 97 -9.40 -5.29 -16.00
CA TYR A 97 -9.30 -6.74 -15.93
C TYR A 97 -10.02 -7.41 -17.10
N ASP A 98 -9.60 -8.63 -17.44
CA ASP A 98 -10.27 -9.54 -18.36
C ASP A 98 -10.40 -10.92 -17.69
N LEU A 99 -11.60 -11.50 -17.82
CA LEU A 99 -12.00 -12.75 -17.19
C LEU A 99 -12.51 -13.76 -18.23
N SER A 100 -12.33 -13.50 -19.53
CA SER A 100 -12.82 -14.38 -20.59
C SER A 100 -12.17 -15.76 -20.58
N GLU A 101 -11.00 -15.90 -19.94
CA GLU A 101 -10.21 -17.13 -19.88
C GLU A 101 -10.34 -17.87 -18.53
N ILE A 102 -11.31 -17.49 -17.69
CA ILE A 102 -11.58 -18.20 -16.44
C ILE A 102 -12.09 -19.62 -16.73
N PRO A 103 -11.51 -20.67 -16.12
CA PRO A 103 -12.03 -22.02 -16.23
C PRO A 103 -13.43 -22.18 -15.62
N ASP A 104 -14.22 -23.09 -16.18
CA ASP A 104 -15.53 -23.46 -15.62
C ASP A 104 -15.38 -23.94 -14.17
N GLU A 105 -16.38 -23.61 -13.34
CA GLU A 105 -16.47 -23.96 -11.92
C GLU A 105 -15.33 -23.40 -11.02
N ALA A 106 -14.45 -22.54 -11.56
CA ALA A 106 -13.39 -21.92 -10.80
C ALA A 106 -13.93 -20.97 -9.72
N LYS A 107 -13.42 -21.12 -8.50
CA LYS A 107 -13.65 -20.20 -7.38
C LYS A 107 -12.38 -19.40 -7.11
N TYR A 108 -12.55 -18.13 -6.73
CA TYR A 108 -11.43 -17.22 -6.48
C TYR A 108 -11.59 -16.51 -5.14
N GLU A 109 -10.46 -16.30 -4.46
CA GLU A 109 -10.37 -15.47 -3.28
C GLU A 109 -9.01 -14.78 -3.20
N VAL A 110 -8.94 -13.64 -2.51
CA VAL A 110 -7.68 -12.99 -2.20
C VAL A 110 -7.03 -13.68 -1.00
N ALA A 111 -5.78 -14.08 -1.17
CA ALA A 111 -4.99 -14.77 -0.18
C ALA A 111 -4.53 -13.82 0.93
N ALA A 112 -4.32 -14.37 2.13
CA ALA A 112 -3.84 -13.61 3.29
C ALA A 112 -2.44 -13.00 3.08
N GLY A 113 -1.63 -13.58 2.20
CA GLY A 113 -0.28 -13.14 1.82
C GLY A 113 -0.22 -11.83 1.03
N THR A 114 -1.36 -11.35 0.52
CA THR A 114 -1.47 -10.05 -0.14
C THR A 114 -0.88 -8.95 0.75
N HIS A 115 0.02 -8.13 0.22
CA HIS A 115 0.67 -7.06 0.96
C HIS A 115 1.06 -5.90 0.06
N GLY A 116 1.42 -4.79 0.69
CA GLY A 116 1.73 -3.54 0.02
C GLY A 116 3.18 -3.09 0.22
N HIS A 117 3.68 -2.36 -0.76
CA HIS A 117 4.93 -1.59 -0.73
C HIS A 117 4.56 -0.12 -0.90
N ALA A 118 4.25 0.54 0.23
CA ALA A 118 3.76 1.93 0.23
C ALA A 118 4.79 2.92 -0.31
N ASP A 119 6.07 2.63 -0.11
CA ASP A 119 7.23 3.34 -0.65
C ASP A 119 7.32 3.29 -2.18
N GLU A 120 6.67 2.31 -2.80
CA GLU A 120 6.63 2.10 -4.26
C GLU A 120 5.25 2.37 -4.87
N GLY A 121 4.24 2.68 -4.05
CA GLY A 121 2.84 2.77 -4.51
C GLY A 121 2.34 1.47 -5.15
N LEU A 122 2.81 0.33 -4.63
CA LEU A 122 2.67 -1.00 -5.23
C LEU A 122 1.98 -1.98 -4.27
N VAL A 123 1.22 -2.92 -4.85
CA VAL A 123 0.60 -4.04 -4.14
C VAL A 123 1.00 -5.37 -4.78
N HIS A 124 1.41 -6.32 -3.96
CA HIS A 124 1.44 -7.74 -4.30
C HIS A 124 0.09 -8.36 -3.94
N LEU A 125 -0.76 -8.56 -4.96
CA LEU A 125 -2.07 -9.17 -4.83
C LEU A 125 -1.97 -10.67 -5.10
N ASP A 126 -2.08 -11.46 -4.05
CA ASP A 126 -2.09 -12.93 -4.15
C ASP A 126 -3.53 -13.42 -4.30
N ILE A 127 -3.82 -14.12 -5.41
CA ILE A 127 -5.15 -14.70 -5.68
C ILE A 127 -5.05 -16.22 -5.66
N ILE A 128 -5.93 -16.84 -4.88
CA ILE A 128 -6.14 -18.29 -4.88
C ILE A 128 -7.26 -18.63 -5.85
N GLN A 129 -7.01 -19.59 -6.74
CA GLN A 129 -8.02 -20.23 -7.58
C GLN A 129 -8.24 -21.66 -7.10
N THR A 130 -9.49 -22.08 -6.96
CA THR A 130 -9.88 -23.47 -6.71
C THR A 130 -10.67 -24.01 -7.90
N VAL A 131 -10.20 -25.10 -8.51
CA VAL A 131 -10.88 -25.84 -9.59
C VAL A 131 -10.85 -27.33 -9.24
N ASN A 132 -12.00 -28.00 -9.20
CA ASN A 132 -12.08 -29.43 -8.87
C ASN A 132 -11.27 -29.80 -7.61
N GLU A 133 -11.45 -29.03 -6.53
CA GLU A 133 -10.76 -29.17 -5.23
C GLU A 133 -9.24 -28.91 -5.24
N LYS A 134 -8.63 -28.60 -6.40
CA LYS A 134 -7.22 -28.20 -6.50
C LYS A 134 -7.08 -26.70 -6.32
N GLN A 135 -6.17 -26.28 -5.45
CA GLN A 135 -5.85 -24.89 -5.21
C GLN A 135 -4.55 -24.50 -5.92
N ASN A 136 -4.60 -23.38 -6.65
CA ASN A 136 -3.45 -22.72 -7.25
C ASN A 136 -3.38 -21.29 -6.70
N ASN A 137 -2.18 -20.74 -6.56
CA ASN A 137 -1.96 -19.35 -6.14
C ASN A 137 -1.14 -18.62 -7.22
N ASN A 138 -1.47 -17.35 -7.48
CA ASN A 138 -0.70 -16.49 -8.37
C ASN A 138 -0.62 -15.08 -7.78
N ARG A 139 0.58 -14.51 -7.80
CA ARG A 139 0.85 -13.13 -7.41
C ARG A 139 0.71 -12.19 -8.60
N PHE A 140 0.00 -11.10 -8.38
CA PHE A 140 -0.22 -10.02 -9.33
C PHE A 140 0.38 -8.74 -8.76
N GLU A 141 1.22 -8.05 -9.51
CA GLU A 141 1.78 -6.74 -9.12
C GLU A 141 0.91 -5.61 -9.65
N ILE A 142 0.43 -4.73 -8.77
CA ILE A 142 -0.42 -3.60 -9.16
C ILE A 142 0.19 -2.31 -8.62
N LYS A 143 0.61 -1.43 -9.53
CA LYS A 143 1.14 -0.09 -9.26
C LYS A 143 0.05 0.97 -9.42
N GLY A 144 0.38 2.22 -9.13
CA GLY A 144 -0.49 3.38 -9.35
C GLY A 144 -1.19 3.88 -8.09
N PHE A 145 -0.89 3.29 -6.93
CA PHE A 145 -1.36 3.78 -5.63
C PHE A 145 -0.47 4.92 -5.12
N LYS A 146 -0.91 5.58 -4.05
CA LYS A 146 -0.15 6.64 -3.39
C LYS A 146 1.21 6.13 -2.92
N MET A 147 2.27 6.73 -3.46
CA MET A 147 3.63 6.55 -2.99
C MET A 147 3.84 7.37 -1.71
N GLU A 148 4.19 6.71 -0.62
CA GLU A 148 4.53 7.35 0.65
C GLU A 148 6.04 7.52 0.72
N THR A 149 6.51 8.74 0.47
CA THR A 149 7.93 9.07 0.58
C THR A 149 8.31 9.26 2.04
N VAL A 150 9.25 8.46 2.52
CA VAL A 150 9.93 8.69 3.79
C VAL A 150 11.02 9.73 3.55
N GLU A 151 11.05 10.80 4.36
CA GLU A 151 12.13 11.79 4.27
C GLU A 151 13.49 11.11 4.48
N ASP A 152 14.52 11.51 3.70
CA ASP A 152 15.84 10.90 3.78
C ASP A 152 16.50 11.09 5.16
N THR A 153 16.10 12.13 5.89
CA THR A 153 16.61 12.43 7.22
C THR A 153 15.52 12.95 8.15
N VAL A 154 15.62 12.67 9.45
CA VAL A 154 14.73 13.20 10.49
C VAL A 154 15.55 13.97 11.53
N GLN A 155 15.07 15.15 11.92
CA GLN A 155 15.64 15.92 13.02
C GLN A 155 14.99 15.52 14.35
N LEU A 156 15.78 14.95 15.27
CA LEU A 156 15.38 14.63 16.63
C LEU A 156 16.26 15.42 17.61
N GLY A 157 15.70 16.50 18.17
CA GLY A 157 16.46 17.37 19.07
C GLY A 157 17.67 17.99 18.35
N GLY A 158 18.88 17.80 18.88
CA GLY A 158 20.14 18.22 18.28
C GLY A 158 20.75 17.24 17.28
N TYR A 159 20.00 16.24 16.81
CA TYR A 159 20.54 15.15 15.99
C TYR A 159 19.74 14.99 14.69
N LYS A 160 20.43 14.94 13.56
CA LYS A 160 19.83 14.65 12.26
C LYS A 160 20.21 13.24 11.85
N LEU A 161 19.23 12.35 11.79
CA LEU A 161 19.42 10.93 11.53
C LEU A 161 18.99 10.62 10.10
N SER A 162 19.82 9.90 9.35
CA SER A 162 19.41 9.28 8.08
C SER A 162 18.36 8.22 8.32
N THR A 163 17.35 8.16 7.45
CA THR A 163 16.34 7.10 7.49
C THR A 163 16.80 5.84 6.76
N LYS A 164 17.76 5.95 5.84
CA LYS A 164 18.31 4.79 5.12
C LYS A 164 19.34 4.04 5.98
N ILE A 165 19.18 2.71 6.06
CA ILE A 165 20.17 1.82 6.67
C ILE A 165 21.49 1.84 5.88
N LEU A 166 22.61 1.72 6.58
CA LEU A 166 23.92 1.53 5.97
C LEU A 166 23.98 0.19 5.20
N ASP A 167 24.59 0.20 4.02
CA ASP A 167 24.59 -0.95 3.10
C ASP A 167 25.17 -2.23 3.72
N ASN A 168 26.20 -2.10 4.57
CA ASN A 168 26.82 -3.22 5.28
C ASN A 168 25.99 -3.78 6.45
N LYS A 169 24.78 -3.26 6.68
CA LYS A 169 23.87 -3.69 7.74
C LYS A 169 22.53 -4.21 7.22
N LYS A 170 22.32 -4.28 5.90
CA LYS A 170 21.07 -4.72 5.29
C LYS A 170 20.65 -6.14 5.66
N ASP A 171 21.63 -7.00 5.95
CA ASP A 171 21.42 -8.41 6.29
C ASP A 171 21.00 -8.64 7.75
N PHE A 172 21.06 -7.62 8.60
CA PHE A 172 20.57 -7.73 9.96
C PHE A 172 19.05 -7.83 9.95
N SER A 173 18.50 -8.73 10.77
CA SER A 173 17.05 -8.83 10.92
C SER A 173 16.47 -7.60 11.63
N LEU A 174 15.23 -7.22 11.28
CA LEU A 174 14.50 -6.12 11.93
C LEU A 174 14.45 -6.28 13.46
N GLN A 175 14.26 -7.52 13.94
CA GLN A 175 14.22 -7.84 15.37
C GLN A 175 15.58 -7.62 16.04
N GLU A 176 16.66 -8.01 15.38
CA GLU A 176 18.01 -7.84 15.90
C GLU A 176 18.39 -6.37 16.02
N ILE A 177 18.13 -5.56 14.99
CA ILE A 177 18.40 -4.12 15.01
C ILE A 177 17.57 -3.45 16.11
N LYS A 178 16.27 -3.72 16.17
CA LYS A 178 15.38 -3.21 17.23
C LYS A 178 15.93 -3.55 18.62
N LYS A 179 16.30 -4.82 18.83
CA LYS A 179 16.86 -5.28 20.11
C LYS A 179 18.14 -4.53 20.46
N GLN A 180 19.09 -4.42 19.54
CA GLN A 180 20.36 -3.73 19.80
C GLN A 180 20.17 -2.25 20.15
N ILE A 181 19.25 -1.56 19.46
CA ILE A 181 18.92 -0.15 19.75
C ILE A 181 18.28 0.00 21.14
N ILE A 182 17.34 -0.87 21.50
CA ILE A 182 16.70 -0.83 22.82
C ILE A 182 17.69 -1.17 23.95
N ASP A 183 18.46 -2.25 23.80
CA ASP A 183 19.48 -2.65 24.78
C ASP A 183 20.54 -1.54 24.97
N ALA A 184 20.83 -0.75 23.92
CA ALA A 184 21.73 0.38 24.00
C ALA A 184 21.09 1.60 24.69
N GLN A 185 19.81 1.87 24.43
CA GLN A 185 19.05 2.93 25.10
C GLN A 185 18.96 2.72 26.61
N GLU A 186 18.76 1.47 27.06
CA GLU A 186 18.71 1.13 28.48
C GLU A 186 20.03 1.41 29.21
N LYS A 187 21.16 1.49 28.48
CA LYS A 187 22.48 1.87 29.02
C LYS A 187 22.72 3.38 29.05
N GLY A 188 21.84 4.16 28.41
CA GLY A 188 21.91 5.62 28.36
C GLY A 188 22.14 6.18 26.95
N PHE A 189 21.95 7.50 26.82
CA PHE A 189 21.90 8.18 25.52
C PHE A 189 23.19 8.04 24.69
N ASN A 190 24.37 8.07 25.31
CA ASN A 190 25.62 7.89 24.58
C ASN A 190 25.73 6.48 23.98
N SER A 191 25.32 5.45 24.72
CA SER A 191 25.29 4.08 24.21
C SER A 191 24.27 3.94 23.07
N LEU A 192 23.10 4.55 23.19
CA LEU A 192 22.11 4.63 22.10
C LEU A 192 22.71 5.27 20.85
N LEU A 193 23.35 6.45 20.99
CA LEU A 193 23.90 7.20 19.87
C LEU A 193 24.99 6.41 19.14
N GLU A 194 25.93 5.81 19.88
CA GLU A 194 26.98 4.97 19.29
C GLU A 194 26.40 3.75 18.57
N LYS A 195 25.38 3.11 19.15
CA LYS A 195 24.73 1.97 18.50
C LYS A 195 23.96 2.39 17.24
N LEU A 196 23.26 3.52 17.24
CA LEU A 196 22.56 4.01 16.06
C LEU A 196 23.52 4.36 14.92
N LYS A 197 24.70 4.90 15.21
CA LYS A 197 25.75 5.17 14.20
C LYS A 197 26.23 3.92 13.47
N GLU A 198 26.08 2.74 14.07
CA GLU A 198 26.38 1.49 13.38
C GLU A 198 25.37 1.17 12.28
N PHE A 199 24.15 1.72 12.34
CA PHE A 199 23.04 1.39 11.46
C PHE A 199 22.68 2.51 10.49
N VAL A 200 22.80 3.77 10.90
CA VAL A 200 22.42 4.95 10.10
C VAL A 200 23.46 6.06 10.25
N ASN A 201 23.51 6.96 9.27
CA ASN A 201 24.30 8.19 9.39
C ASN A 201 23.63 9.15 10.38
N ILE A 202 24.43 9.79 11.24
CA ILE A 202 23.95 10.78 12.20
C ILE A 202 24.85 12.01 12.15
N GLU A 203 24.24 13.16 11.91
CA GLU A 203 24.87 14.47 12.06
C GLU A 203 24.44 15.09 13.39
N VAL A 204 25.39 15.68 14.12
CA VAL A 204 25.14 16.33 15.40
C VAL A 204 25.18 17.84 15.21
N ASP A 205 24.11 18.53 15.60
CA ASP A 205 24.13 19.97 15.76
C ASP A 205 24.76 20.32 17.11
N GLU A 206 26.04 20.69 17.07
CA GLU A 206 26.81 21.07 18.27
C GLU A 206 26.17 22.20 19.08
N ASN A 207 25.37 23.06 18.45
CA ASN A 207 24.67 24.14 19.15
C ASN A 207 23.45 23.65 19.94
N ASN A 208 22.93 22.46 19.62
CA ASN A 208 21.71 21.90 20.21
C ASN A 208 21.91 20.50 20.83
N LYS A 209 23.16 20.06 21.06
CA LYS A 209 23.46 18.71 21.61
C LYS A 209 22.88 18.44 23.01
N THR A 210 22.40 19.46 23.71
CA THR A 210 21.66 19.29 24.98
C THR A 210 20.25 18.75 24.76
N LYS A 211 19.73 18.77 23.53
CA LYS A 211 18.42 18.21 23.18
C LYS A 211 18.58 16.78 22.67
N GLN A 212 18.53 15.84 23.58
CA GLN A 212 18.62 14.40 23.33
C GLN A 212 17.26 13.82 22.93
N PHE A 213 17.24 12.59 22.43
CA PHE A 213 16.02 11.86 22.12
C PHE A 213 15.96 10.50 22.82
N GLU A 214 14.75 10.03 23.07
CA GLU A 214 14.46 8.74 23.71
C GLU A 214 13.31 8.07 22.94
N PHE A 215 13.53 6.85 22.47
CA PHE A 215 12.51 6.05 21.80
C PHE A 215 11.57 5.41 22.80
N ASN A 216 10.27 5.45 22.52
CA ASN A 216 9.30 4.68 23.27
C ASN A 216 9.29 3.22 22.78
N LYS A 217 9.84 2.30 23.59
CA LYS A 217 9.95 0.87 23.26
C LYS A 217 8.62 0.18 22.93
N GLU A 218 7.52 0.68 23.49
CA GLU A 218 6.17 0.13 23.27
C GLU A 218 5.57 0.58 21.93
N LYS A 219 6.13 1.62 21.33
CA LYS A 219 5.67 2.22 20.07
C LYS A 219 6.62 1.97 18.88
N ILE A 220 7.39 0.87 18.93
CA ILE A 220 8.26 0.46 17.82
C ILE A 220 7.59 -0.64 17.00
N GLU A 221 7.28 -0.32 15.75
CA GLU A 221 6.65 -1.20 14.77
C GLU A 221 7.70 -1.77 13.81
N LEU A 222 7.58 -3.05 13.48
CA LEU A 222 8.39 -3.72 12.46
C LEU A 222 7.51 -4.01 11.26
N ILE A 223 7.86 -3.45 10.12
CA ILE A 223 7.13 -3.64 8.87
C ILE A 223 7.99 -4.52 7.96
N SER A 224 7.91 -5.84 8.18
CA SER A 224 8.74 -6.82 7.47
C SER A 224 8.60 -6.79 5.95
N GLN A 225 7.41 -6.43 5.47
CA GLN A 225 7.10 -6.39 4.04
C GLN A 225 7.78 -5.23 3.32
N SER A 226 7.97 -4.09 4.00
CA SER A 226 8.67 -2.93 3.44
C SER A 226 10.14 -2.87 3.90
N GLY A 227 10.60 -3.79 4.75
CA GLY A 227 11.95 -3.76 5.31
C GLY A 227 12.19 -2.52 6.17
N GLN A 228 11.22 -2.18 7.03
CA GLN A 228 11.25 -0.96 7.83
C GLN A 228 11.10 -1.20 9.34
N ILE A 229 11.78 -0.35 10.13
CA ILE A 229 11.59 -0.20 11.57
C ILE A 229 11.06 1.21 11.82
N VAL A 230 9.88 1.33 12.42
CA VAL A 230 9.23 2.62 12.69
C VAL A 230 9.24 2.90 14.18
N PHE A 231 9.91 3.98 14.58
CA PHE A 231 9.98 4.48 15.95
C PHE A 231 8.98 5.63 16.13
N LYS A 232 7.88 5.38 16.85
CA LYS A 232 6.85 6.39 17.13
C LYS A 232 6.91 6.89 18.57
N GLY A 233 6.29 8.05 18.82
CA GLY A 233 6.18 8.65 20.15
C GLY A 233 7.54 8.90 20.82
N ILE A 234 8.47 9.40 20.03
CA ILE A 234 9.83 9.73 20.44
C ILE A 234 9.78 10.91 21.39
N SER A 235 10.49 10.86 22.51
CA SER A 235 10.61 12.00 23.41
C SER A 235 11.89 12.78 23.12
N ILE A 236 11.79 14.11 23.08
CA ILE A 236 12.92 15.02 23.07
C ILE A 236 13.15 15.52 24.51
N ILE A 237 14.37 15.31 25.02
CA ILE A 237 14.80 15.62 26.38
C ILE A 237 15.84 16.74 26.33
N ASP A 238 15.57 17.85 27.00
CA ASP A 238 16.52 18.95 27.15
C ASP A 238 17.30 18.80 28.46
N ILE A 239 18.51 18.25 28.37
CA ILE A 239 19.37 17.98 29.53
C ILE A 239 19.98 19.25 30.13
N SER A 240 19.77 20.42 29.52
CA SER A 240 20.13 21.71 30.13
C SER A 240 19.11 22.16 31.19
N LYS A 241 17.91 21.56 31.20
CA LYS A 241 16.83 21.86 32.14
C LYS A 241 16.76 20.85 33.28
N LYS A 242 16.13 21.26 34.39
CA LYS A 242 15.92 20.35 35.53
C LYS A 242 14.78 19.38 35.24
N VAL A 243 14.88 18.19 35.83
CA VAL A 243 13.78 17.22 35.84
C VAL A 243 12.55 17.89 36.46
N ASN A 244 11.41 17.79 35.79
CA ASN A 244 10.11 18.44 36.09
C ASN A 244 9.98 19.92 35.69
N GLU A 245 10.99 20.50 35.03
CA GLU A 245 10.86 21.83 34.44
C GLU A 245 10.03 21.79 33.14
N VAL A 246 9.27 22.85 32.86
CA VAL A 246 8.48 22.94 31.62
C VAL A 246 9.41 22.87 30.41
N GLY A 247 9.10 21.93 29.52
CA GLY A 247 9.91 21.67 28.32
C GLY A 247 11.22 20.94 28.61
N TYR A 248 11.38 20.30 29.78
CA TYR A 248 12.42 19.27 30.00
C TYR A 248 12.20 18.07 29.07
N LYS A 249 10.94 17.64 28.91
CA LYS A 249 10.56 16.52 28.04
C LYS A 249 9.38 16.94 27.17
N THR A 250 9.48 16.71 25.87
CA THR A 250 8.42 16.97 24.88
C THR A 250 8.31 15.78 23.94
N GLU A 251 7.13 15.52 23.37
CA GLU A 251 6.97 14.49 22.34
C GLU A 251 7.35 15.07 20.97
N SER A 252 8.14 14.33 20.20
CA SER A 252 8.46 14.61 18.80
C SER A 252 7.18 14.54 17.98
N LYS A 253 7.05 15.45 17.00
CA LYS A 253 5.96 15.40 16.01
C LYS A 253 6.25 14.47 14.84
N THR A 254 7.51 14.04 14.72
CA THR A 254 7.99 13.19 13.64
C THR A 254 8.38 11.83 14.18
N ASP A 255 7.96 10.80 13.46
CA ASP A 255 8.47 9.44 13.63
C ASP A 255 9.86 9.33 13.02
N PHE A 256 10.64 8.35 13.48
CA PHE A 256 11.90 7.99 12.86
C PHE A 256 11.76 6.62 12.22
N ILE A 257 12.12 6.51 10.95
CA ILE A 257 12.00 5.27 10.17
C ILE A 257 13.40 4.84 9.75
N ILE A 258 13.78 3.60 10.04
CA ILE A 258 14.94 2.96 9.41
C ILE A 258 14.41 2.10 8.26
N GLN A 259 14.83 2.40 7.03
CA GLN A 259 14.38 1.77 5.79
C GLN A 259 15.55 1.18 4.98
N GLY A 260 15.21 0.31 4.03
CA GLY A 260 16.17 -0.33 3.12
C GLY A 260 16.77 -1.64 3.65
N LEU A 261 16.13 -2.26 4.66
CA LEU A 261 16.47 -3.58 5.18
C LEU A 261 15.88 -4.67 4.30
N ASN A 262 16.36 -5.91 4.46
CA ASN A 262 15.83 -7.05 3.71
C ASN A 262 14.33 -7.25 4.00
N LYS A 263 13.53 -7.23 2.93
CA LYS A 263 12.09 -7.51 2.96
C LYS A 263 11.88 -9.02 3.21
N VAL A 264 10.89 -9.38 4.01
CA VAL A 264 10.49 -10.79 4.22
C VAL A 264 9.24 -11.03 3.39
N GLU A 265 9.39 -11.68 2.23
CA GLU A 265 8.31 -12.02 1.30
C GLU A 265 7.37 -13.13 1.80
#